data_AF-A0A9W6TBM9-F1
#
_entry.id   AF-A0A9W6TBM9-F1
#
_cell.length_a   1.000
_cell.length_b   1.000
_cell.length_c   1.000
_cell.angle_alpha   90.00
_cell.angle_beta   90.00
_cell.angle_gamma   90.00
#
_symmetry.space_group_name_H-M   'P 1'
#
loop_
_entity.id
_entity.type
_entity.pdbx_description
1 polymer ?
#
loop_
_entity_poly.entity_id
_entity_poly.type
_entity_poly.pdbx_seq_one_letter_code
_entity_poly.pdbx_strand_id
1 'polypeptide(L)'
;MLEKNAAQDLTEDANSTISPPATDIDPVEVQEERRRRLAASQDEELRWAHLKAVLRGEESKLSYIDARNAWKIADKFVLSEDNVLCFLGVSHRWKAGERRDDAATSDTNNDDSGGATELSRLP
;
A
#
# COMPACT_ATOMS: atom_id res chain seq x y z
N MET A 1 -2.65 75.64 5.56
CA MET A 1 -1.99 74.40 5.13
C MET A 1 -1.32 73.78 6.34
N LEU A 2 -1.78 72.61 6.77
CA LEU A 2 -1.01 71.69 7.59
C LEU A 2 -1.38 70.29 7.11
N GLU A 3 -0.37 69.59 6.63
CA GLU A 3 -0.37 68.23 6.11
C GLU A 3 -0.52 67.22 7.26
N LYS A 4 -1.20 66.10 7.01
CA LYS A 4 -0.92 64.79 7.63
C LYS A 4 -1.80 63.67 7.03
N ASN A 5 -1.11 62.78 6.32
CA ASN A 5 -1.54 61.49 5.78
C ASN A 5 -2.01 60.51 6.88
N ALA A 6 -2.96 59.61 6.57
CA ALA A 6 -2.93 58.19 6.95
C ALA A 6 -4.23 57.47 6.57
N ALA A 7 -4.10 56.17 6.28
CA ALA A 7 -5.15 55.18 6.00
C ALA A 7 -5.71 55.18 4.56
N GLN A 8 -4.85 54.78 3.61
CA GLN A 8 -5.34 53.93 2.52
C GLN A 8 -5.54 52.54 3.14
N ASP A 9 -6.79 52.23 3.43
CA ASP A 9 -7.27 50.95 3.92
C ASP A 9 -7.12 49.91 2.79
N LEU A 10 -6.18 48.99 2.97
CA LEU A 10 -5.94 47.87 2.08
C LEU A 10 -6.94 46.76 2.41
N THR A 11 -8.05 46.67 1.68
CA THR A 11 -8.92 45.49 1.73
C THR A 11 -9.35 45.06 0.34
N GLU A 12 -8.38 44.60 -0.44
CA GLU A 12 -8.57 43.80 -1.65
C GLU A 12 -7.19 43.16 -1.85
N ASP A 13 -7.03 41.87 -1.54
CA ASP A 13 -7.22 40.84 -2.55
C ASP A 13 -7.56 39.45 -1.98
N ALA A 14 -8.63 38.91 -2.55
CA ALA A 14 -8.84 37.53 -2.99
C ALA A 14 -8.02 36.39 -2.34
N ASN A 15 -8.77 35.45 -1.75
CA ASN A 15 -8.54 34.00 -1.86
C ASN A 15 -7.07 33.57 -1.95
N SER A 16 -6.30 33.83 -0.90
CA SER A 16 -4.99 33.23 -0.74
C SER A 16 -5.22 31.74 -0.48
N THR A 17 -5.24 30.94 -1.55
CA THR A 17 -4.90 29.52 -1.49
C THR A 17 -3.72 29.40 -0.55
N ILE A 18 -3.92 28.79 0.61
CA ILE A 18 -2.85 28.54 1.59
C ILE A 18 -1.93 27.51 0.94
N SER A 19 -0.99 27.97 0.13
CA SER A 19 0.18 27.19 -0.21
C SER A 19 1.07 27.21 1.04
N PRO A 20 1.36 26.06 1.66
CA PRO A 20 2.34 26.04 2.74
C PRO A 20 3.65 26.65 2.23
N PRO A 21 4.39 27.39 3.07
CA PRO A 21 5.67 27.96 2.66
C PRO A 21 6.59 26.82 2.19
N ALA A 22 7.10 26.92 0.96
CA ALA A 22 7.86 25.87 0.27
C ALA A 22 9.22 25.54 0.91
N THR A 23 9.53 26.12 2.06
CA THR A 23 10.79 25.97 2.81
C THR A 23 10.81 24.81 3.80
N ASP A 24 9.67 24.15 4.05
CA ASP A 24 9.54 23.10 5.09
C ASP A 24 9.41 21.66 4.53
N ILE A 25 9.38 21.48 3.21
CA ILE A 25 9.26 20.15 2.60
C ILE A 25 10.65 19.67 2.18
N ASP A 26 11.15 18.59 2.77
CA ASP A 26 12.42 17.99 2.39
C ASP A 26 12.35 17.50 0.92
N PRO A 27 13.17 18.05 0.00
CA PRO A 27 13.20 17.58 -1.37
C PRO A 27 13.54 16.10 -1.49
N VAL A 28 14.30 15.52 -0.54
CA VAL A 28 14.62 14.09 -0.53
C VAL A 28 13.36 13.25 -0.27
N GLU A 29 12.58 13.60 0.74
CA GLU A 29 11.31 12.92 1.05
C GLU A 29 10.33 12.96 -0.13
N VAL A 30 10.25 14.08 -0.85
CA VAL A 30 9.40 14.18 -2.06
C VAL A 30 9.87 13.24 -3.17
N GLN A 31 11.18 13.09 -3.37
CA GLN A 31 11.71 12.16 -4.38
C GLN A 31 11.49 10.70 -3.98
N GLU A 32 11.69 10.37 -2.71
CA GLU A 32 11.42 9.03 -2.20
C GLU A 32 9.95 8.66 -2.37
N GLU A 33 9.04 9.57 -2.02
CA GLU A 33 7.61 9.35 -2.18
C GLU A 33 7.21 9.17 -3.66
N ARG A 34 7.80 9.97 -4.57
CA ARG A 34 7.59 9.77 -6.02
C ARG A 34 8.06 8.39 -6.47
N ARG A 35 9.23 7.94 -6.00
CA ARG A 35 9.75 6.60 -6.31
C ARG A 35 8.85 5.50 -5.77
N ARG A 36 8.32 5.64 -4.55
CA ARG A 36 7.36 4.68 -3.98
C ARG A 36 6.10 4.56 -4.83
N ARG A 37 5.52 5.69 -5.25
CA ARG A 37 4.33 5.69 -6.11
C ARG A 37 4.59 5.04 -7.46
N LEU A 38 5.76 5.30 -8.04
CA LEU A 38 6.14 4.69 -9.30
C LEU A 38 6.33 3.18 -9.16
N ALA A 39 7.03 2.73 -8.11
CA ALA A 39 7.21 1.31 -7.83
C ALA A 39 5.86 0.60 -7.63
N ALA A 40 4.95 1.20 -6.85
CA ALA A 40 3.60 0.65 -6.66
C ALA A 40 2.82 0.53 -7.98
N SER A 41 2.92 1.53 -8.86
CA SER A 41 2.31 1.48 -10.19
C SER A 41 2.93 0.40 -11.08
N GLN A 42 4.24 0.21 -11.01
CA GLN A 42 4.95 -0.82 -11.79
C GLN A 42 4.62 -2.22 -11.30
N ASP A 43 4.60 -2.43 -9.98
CA ASP A 43 4.22 -3.70 -9.36
C ASP A 43 2.78 -4.08 -9.73
N GLU A 44 1.88 -3.10 -9.75
CA GLU A 44 0.51 -3.32 -10.17
C GLU A 44 0.39 -3.66 -11.66
N GLU A 45 1.11 -2.96 -12.54
CA GLU A 45 1.14 -3.28 -13.97
C GLU A 45 1.69 -4.69 -14.22
N LEU A 46 2.76 -5.07 -13.51
CA LEU A 46 3.33 -6.41 -13.59
C LEU A 46 2.35 -7.47 -13.10
N ARG A 47 1.65 -7.22 -11.99
CA ARG A 47 0.57 -8.09 -11.47
C ARG A 47 -0.53 -8.30 -12.52
N TRP A 48 -0.92 -7.24 -13.23
CA TRP A 48 -1.91 -7.35 -14.30
C TRP A 48 -1.38 -8.11 -15.51
N ALA A 49 -0.11 -7.95 -15.87
CA ALA A 49 0.52 -8.71 -16.94
C ALA A 49 0.53 -10.21 -16.64
N HIS A 50 0.88 -10.60 -15.41
CA HIS A 50 0.84 -11.99 -14.96
C HIS A 50 -0.58 -12.57 -15.02
N LEU A 51 -1.59 -11.80 -14.62
CA LEU A 51 -2.99 -12.21 -14.72
C LEU A 51 -3.42 -12.44 -16.17
N LYS A 52 -3.04 -11.56 -17.11
CA LYS A 52 -3.33 -11.74 -18.53
C LYS A 52 -2.67 -13.01 -19.09
N ALA A 53 -1.40 -13.26 -18.74
CA ALA A 53 -0.70 -14.47 -19.18
C ALA A 53 -1.40 -15.75 -18.69
N VAL A 54 -1.82 -15.78 -17.43
CA VAL A 54 -2.63 -16.85 -16.86
C VAL A 54 -3.94 -17.07 -17.64
N LEU A 55 -4.67 -16.00 -17.94
CA LEU A 55 -5.98 -16.12 -18.62
C LEU A 55 -5.86 -16.55 -20.08
N ARG A 56 -4.66 -16.43 -20.68
CA ARG A 56 -4.34 -16.99 -22.01
C ARG A 56 -3.88 -18.44 -21.97
N GLY A 57 -3.59 -19.01 -20.81
CA GLY A 57 -2.90 -20.30 -20.70
C GLY A 57 -1.40 -20.22 -21.00
N GLU A 58 -0.78 -19.05 -20.80
CA GLU A 58 0.65 -18.81 -20.98
C GLU A 58 1.42 -18.83 -19.64
N GLU A 59 0.90 -19.50 -18.62
CA GLU A 59 1.49 -19.52 -17.27
C GLU A 59 2.88 -20.18 -17.22
N SER A 60 3.24 -20.97 -18.22
CA SER A 60 4.59 -21.55 -18.37
C SER A 60 5.70 -20.51 -18.49
N LYS A 61 5.36 -19.27 -18.86
CA LYS A 61 6.29 -18.12 -18.93
C LYS A 61 6.50 -17.43 -17.57
N LEU A 62 5.70 -17.78 -16.55
CA LEU A 62 5.73 -17.17 -15.23
C LEU A 62 6.44 -18.06 -14.21
N SER A 63 6.90 -17.46 -13.11
CA SER A 63 7.27 -18.25 -11.94
C SER A 63 6.02 -18.89 -11.32
N TYR A 64 6.21 -19.98 -10.59
CA TYR A 64 5.10 -20.65 -9.89
C TYR A 64 4.36 -19.71 -8.93
N ILE A 65 5.09 -18.86 -8.19
CA ILE A 65 4.51 -17.93 -7.22
C ILE A 65 3.66 -16.87 -7.94
N ASP A 66 4.16 -16.34 -9.05
CA ASP A 66 3.46 -15.32 -9.84
C ASP A 66 2.18 -15.87 -10.46
N ALA A 67 2.27 -17.05 -11.10
CA ALA A 67 1.11 -17.74 -11.64
C ALA A 67 0.09 -18.05 -10.55
N ARG A 68 0.53 -18.54 -9.39
CA ARG A 68 -0.33 -18.87 -8.25
C ARG A 68 -1.04 -17.64 -7.68
N ASN A 69 -0.34 -16.51 -7.59
CA ASN A 69 -0.92 -15.25 -7.12
C ASN A 69 -1.95 -14.70 -8.12
N ALA A 70 -1.67 -14.78 -9.42
CA ALA A 70 -2.63 -14.42 -10.46
C ALA A 70 -3.88 -15.31 -10.43
N TRP A 71 -3.72 -16.64 -10.25
CA TRP A 71 -4.84 -17.60 -10.16
C TRP A 71 -5.82 -17.27 -9.03
N LYS A 72 -5.37 -16.72 -7.89
CA LYS A 72 -6.26 -16.35 -6.78
C LYS A 72 -7.34 -15.34 -7.19
N ILE A 73 -7.05 -14.48 -8.16
CA ILE A 73 -7.96 -13.44 -8.60
C ILE A 73 -8.54 -13.71 -10.00
N ALA A 74 -8.03 -14.71 -10.73
CA ALA A 74 -8.45 -15.02 -12.10
C ALA A 74 -9.96 -15.21 -12.25
N ASP A 75 -10.62 -15.89 -11.30
CA ASP A 75 -12.08 -16.10 -11.30
C ASP A 75 -12.91 -14.81 -11.24
N LYS A 76 -12.30 -13.68 -10.89
CA LYS A 76 -12.96 -12.36 -10.80
C LYS A 76 -12.88 -11.58 -12.12
N PHE A 77 -12.10 -12.06 -13.08
CA PHE A 77 -11.83 -11.35 -14.33
C PHE A 77 -12.10 -12.21 -15.55
N VAL A 78 -12.50 -11.57 -16.64
CA VAL A 78 -12.49 -12.15 -17.98
C VAL A 78 -11.58 -11.30 -18.85
N LEU A 79 -10.77 -11.96 -19.68
CA LEU A 79 -9.92 -11.30 -20.66
C LEU A 79 -10.69 -11.18 -21.98
N SER A 80 -10.90 -9.94 -22.43
CA SER A 80 -11.44 -9.68 -23.78
C SER A 80 -10.40 -10.01 -24.85
N GLU A 81 -10.85 -10.20 -26.09
CA GLU A 81 -9.99 -10.40 -27.28
C GLU A 81 -8.97 -9.26 -27.44
N ASP A 82 -9.36 -8.02 -27.13
CA ASP A 82 -8.51 -6.82 -27.17
C ASP A 82 -7.52 -6.70 -26.00
N ASN A 83 -7.29 -7.75 -25.21
CA ASN A 83 -6.36 -7.77 -24.06
C ASN A 83 -6.76 -6.85 -22.89
N VAL A 84 -8.04 -6.50 -22.83
CA VAL A 84 -8.64 -5.72 -21.74
C VAL A 84 -9.16 -6.68 -20.67
N LEU A 85 -8.77 -6.44 -19.41
CA LEU A 85 -9.28 -7.19 -18.26
C LEU A 85 -10.60 -6.58 -17.79
N CYS A 86 -11.68 -7.37 -17.87
CA CYS A 86 -13.00 -6.98 -17.40
C CYS A 86 -13.24 -7.60 -16.02
N PHE A 87 -13.48 -6.75 -15.02
CA PHE A 87 -13.82 -7.19 -13.67
C PHE A 87 -15.31 -7.58 -13.59
N LEU A 88 -15.61 -8.80 -13.15
CA LEU A 88 -16.97 -9.35 -13.09
C LEU A 88 -17.69 -9.11 -11.76
N GLY A 89 -17.06 -8.40 -10.83
CA GLY A 89 -17.65 -8.13 -9.52
C GLY A 89 -17.50 -9.30 -8.53
N VAL A 90 -18.14 -9.15 -7.37
CA VAL A 90 -18.05 -10.09 -6.24
C VAL A 90 -18.75 -11.40 -6.58
N SER A 91 -18.05 -12.33 -7.23
CA SER A 91 -18.52 -13.71 -7.32
C SER A 91 -18.65 -14.23 -5.87
N HIS A 92 -19.90 -14.51 -5.44
CA HIS A 92 -20.35 -14.75 -4.05
C HIS A 92 -19.69 -15.94 -3.32
N ARG A 93 -18.59 -16.49 -3.84
CA ARG A 93 -17.98 -17.74 -3.38
C ARG A 93 -16.79 -17.55 -2.43
N TRP A 94 -16.40 -16.30 -2.14
CA TRP A 94 -15.09 -15.98 -1.54
C TRP A 94 -15.15 -15.15 -0.25
N LYS A 95 -16.17 -15.34 0.58
CA LYS A 95 -16.13 -14.92 2.01
C LYS A 95 -15.70 -16.11 2.87
N ALA A 96 -14.46 -16.55 2.73
CA ALA A 96 -13.82 -17.48 3.66
C ALA A 96 -12.30 -17.29 3.59
N GLY A 97 -11.75 -16.47 4.50
CA GLY A 97 -10.29 -16.43 4.67
C GLY A 97 -9.65 -15.07 4.95
N GLU A 98 -10.39 -14.02 5.28
CA GLU A 98 -9.76 -12.78 5.76
C GLU A 98 -9.59 -12.86 7.29
N ARG A 99 -8.54 -13.56 7.76
CA ARG A 99 -7.94 -13.24 9.06
C ARG A 99 -7.04 -12.04 8.82
N ARG A 100 -7.41 -10.90 9.40
CA ARG A 100 -6.51 -9.76 9.60
C ARG A 100 -5.49 -10.20 10.63
N ASP A 101 -4.26 -10.38 10.21
CA ASP A 101 -3.13 -10.49 11.13
C ASP A 101 -2.66 -9.06 11.46
N ASP A 102 -3.52 -8.31 12.15
CA ASP A 102 -3.17 -6.98 12.67
C ASP A 102 -3.51 -6.93 14.17
N ALA A 103 -2.45 -6.74 14.96
CA ALA A 103 -2.40 -6.28 16.37
C ALA A 103 -2.88 -7.24 17.48
N ALA A 104 -1.89 -7.90 18.12
CA ALA A 104 -1.72 -7.84 19.58
C ALA A 104 -0.31 -8.35 19.95
N THR A 105 0.65 -7.44 20.06
CA THR A 105 1.77 -7.63 20.99
C THR A 105 1.17 -7.50 22.38
N SER A 106 0.78 -8.61 23.01
CA SER A 106 0.60 -8.65 24.45
C SER A 106 1.82 -9.35 25.02
N ASP A 107 2.76 -8.53 25.51
CA ASP A 107 3.77 -8.92 26.48
C ASP A 107 3.08 -9.67 27.63
N THR A 108 3.33 -10.97 27.73
CA THR A 108 3.06 -11.72 28.96
C THR A 108 4.38 -11.86 29.69
N ASN A 109 4.49 -11.09 30.77
CA ASN A 109 5.55 -11.16 31.77
C ASN A 109 5.80 -12.61 32.20
N ASN A 110 7.03 -13.09 32.00
CA ASN A 110 7.51 -14.32 32.63
C ASN A 110 8.13 -13.95 33.98
N ASP A 111 7.27 -13.81 34.99
CA ASP A 111 7.65 -13.94 36.38
C ASP A 111 6.98 -15.19 36.93
N ASP A 112 7.66 -16.33 36.86
CA ASP A 112 7.45 -17.36 37.87
C ASP A 112 8.78 -18.00 38.25
N SER A 113 9.14 -17.75 39.51
CA SER A 113 10.33 -18.26 40.16
C SER A 113 10.13 -19.75 40.45
N GLY A 114 10.59 -20.59 39.54
CA GLY A 114 10.73 -22.03 39.75
C GLY A 114 12.13 -22.40 40.23
N GLY A 115 12.38 -22.27 41.53
CA GLY A 115 13.61 -22.73 42.16
C GLY A 115 13.74 -24.27 42.15
N ALA A 116 15.01 -24.70 42.04
CA ALA A 116 15.58 -25.98 42.48
C ALA A 116 14.96 -27.29 41.92
N THR A 117 15.75 -28.07 41.18
CA THR A 117 16.53 -29.17 41.76
C THR A 117 17.48 -29.78 40.71
N GLU A 118 18.68 -30.00 41.21
CA GLU A 118 19.88 -30.61 40.66
C GLU A 118 19.77 -31.97 39.93
N LEU A 119 20.75 -32.15 39.02
CA LEU A 119 21.59 -33.33 38.81
C LEU A 119 20.99 -34.63 38.23
N SER A 120 21.30 -34.84 36.94
CA SER A 120 22.20 -35.91 36.43
C SER A 120 21.66 -36.56 35.16
N ARG A 121 22.32 -36.33 34.02
CA ARG A 121 22.26 -37.27 32.88
C ARG A 121 23.55 -37.24 32.06
N LEU A 122 24.36 -38.27 32.23
CA LEU A 122 25.34 -38.80 31.27
C LEU A 122 25.49 -40.31 31.54
N PRO A 123 25.96 -41.12 30.58
CA PRO A 123 25.93 -41.00 29.12
C PRO A 123 24.75 -41.75 28.46
#